data_AF-D7TYK6-F1
#
_entry.id   AF-D7TYK6-F1
#
_cell.length_a   1.000
_cell.length_b   1.000
_cell.length_c   1.000
_cell.angle_alpha   90.00
_cell.angle_beta   90.00
_cell.angle_gamma   90.00
#
_symmetry.space_group_name_H-M   'P 1'
#
loop_
_entity.id
_entity.type
_entity.pdbx_description
1 polymer ?
#
loop_
_entity_poly.entity_id
_entity_poly.type
_entity_poly.pdbx_seq_one_letter_code
_entity_poly.pdbx_strand_id
1 'polypeptide(L)'
;MEGHTPIFCVGVLDSLAVELKVTKDFSKLYAGIAILGYIASVPESVNTQAFSHLLTFLGHRYPKIRKALAEQVYLVLLQNGELVTEDKMEKVLEIISETCWEGDIEEAKQRRLELHDMAGLETGLLPKIGNGASNRDGEKRPTASDENASYSSLVGSTRF
;
A
#
# COMPACT_ATOMS: atom_id res chain seq x y z
N MET A 1 32.69 10.13 -10.72
CA MET A 1 31.51 10.01 -11.60
C MET A 1 30.22 10.01 -10.76
N GLU A 2 30.28 10.43 -9.49
CA GLU A 2 29.20 10.24 -8.50
C GLU A 2 28.13 11.35 -8.42
N GLY A 3 28.24 12.46 -9.18
CA GLY A 3 27.29 13.59 -9.04
C GLY A 3 25.99 13.47 -9.84
N HIS A 4 25.93 12.61 -10.86
CA HIS A 4 24.80 12.55 -11.80
C HIS A 4 23.80 11.42 -11.52
N THR A 5 24.21 10.38 -10.80
CA THR A 5 23.36 9.23 -10.44
C THR A 5 22.07 9.63 -9.72
N PRO A 6 22.08 10.47 -8.66
CA PRO A 6 20.84 10.82 -7.98
C PRO A 6 19.89 11.64 -8.88
N ILE A 7 20.43 12.53 -9.72
CA ILE A 7 19.64 13.33 -10.66
C ILE A 7 18.96 12.42 -11.69
N PHE A 8 19.70 11.44 -12.21
CA PHE A 8 19.15 10.44 -13.12
C PHE A 8 18.05 9.62 -12.44
N CYS A 9 18.27 9.13 -11.21
CA CYS A 9 17.29 8.37 -10.44
C CYS A 9 16.00 9.18 -10.21
N VAL A 10 16.10 10.45 -9.82
CA VAL A 10 14.92 11.33 -9.66
C VAL A 10 14.15 11.45 -10.98
N GLY A 11 14.83 11.73 -12.10
CA GLY A 11 14.16 11.81 -13.40
C GLY A 11 13.49 10.49 -13.84
N VAL A 12 14.10 9.35 -13.50
CA VAL A 12 13.51 8.02 -13.70
C VAL A 12 12.27 7.83 -12.82
N LEU A 13 12.33 8.21 -11.54
CA LEU A 13 11.20 8.11 -10.61
C LEU A 13 10.00 8.95 -11.06
N ASP A 14 10.24 10.17 -11.53
CA ASP A 14 9.19 11.05 -12.05
C ASP A 14 8.53 10.46 -13.29
N SER A 15 9.33 9.93 -14.20
CA SER A 15 8.85 9.28 -15.43
C SER A 15 8.04 8.01 -15.11
N LEU A 16 8.51 7.18 -14.18
CA LEU A 16 7.81 5.98 -13.74
C LEU A 16 6.49 6.31 -13.04
N ALA A 17 6.45 7.35 -12.21
CA ALA A 17 5.22 7.75 -11.51
C ALA A 17 4.09 8.12 -12.48
N VAL A 18 4.42 8.69 -13.64
CA VAL A 18 3.44 9.01 -14.69
C VAL A 18 3.05 7.75 -15.48
N GLU A 19 4.02 6.98 -15.96
CA GLU A 19 3.76 5.81 -16.80
C GLU A 19 2.98 4.71 -16.06
N LEU A 20 3.38 4.39 -14.83
CA LEU A 20 2.80 3.29 -14.04
C LEU A 20 1.36 3.57 -13.59
N LYS A 21 0.94 4.85 -13.52
CA LYS A 21 -0.46 5.21 -13.24
C LYS A 21 -1.40 4.91 -14.42
N VAL A 22 -0.92 5.09 -15.65
CA VAL A 22 -1.75 5.08 -16.85
C VAL A 22 -1.68 3.75 -17.59
N THR A 23 -0.51 3.13 -17.59
CA THR A 23 -0.26 1.93 -18.40
C THR A 23 -1.20 0.76 -18.04
N LYS A 24 -1.52 -0.04 -19.06
CA LYS A 24 -2.21 -1.33 -18.93
C LYS A 24 -1.32 -2.50 -19.30
N ASP A 25 -0.09 -2.20 -19.75
CA ASP A 25 0.89 -3.18 -20.16
C ASP A 25 1.57 -3.77 -18.93
N PHE A 26 1.33 -5.05 -18.69
CA PHE A 26 1.89 -5.76 -17.54
C PHE A 26 3.42 -5.84 -17.60
N SER A 27 4.01 -5.98 -18.78
CA SER A 27 5.47 -6.01 -18.93
C SER A 27 6.10 -4.70 -18.48
N LYS A 28 5.49 -3.56 -18.83
CA LYS A 28 5.92 -2.24 -18.34
C LYS A 28 5.71 -2.09 -16.83
N LEU A 29 4.60 -2.59 -16.29
CA LEU A 29 4.34 -2.54 -14.85
C LEU A 29 5.39 -3.33 -14.07
N TYR A 30 5.69 -4.57 -14.47
CA TYR A 30 6.71 -5.39 -13.83
C TYR A 30 8.11 -4.78 -13.95
N ALA A 31 8.46 -4.24 -15.13
CA ALA A 31 9.73 -3.54 -15.30
C ALA A 31 9.83 -2.32 -14.37
N GLY A 32 8.76 -1.54 -14.25
CA GLY A 32 8.71 -0.40 -13.33
C GLY A 32 8.83 -0.79 -11.86
N ILE A 33 8.16 -1.87 -11.43
CA ILE A 33 8.29 -2.41 -10.06
C ILE A 33 9.74 -2.79 -9.79
N ALA A 34 10.39 -3.48 -10.71
CA ALA A 34 11.79 -3.90 -10.55
C ALA A 34 12.74 -2.68 -10.43
N ILE A 35 12.54 -1.65 -11.25
CA ILE A 35 13.35 -0.42 -11.18
C ILE A 35 13.11 0.33 -9.86
N LEU A 36 11.84 0.49 -9.46
CA LEU A 36 11.50 1.12 -8.17
C LEU A 36 12.11 0.36 -6.99
N GLY A 37 12.01 -0.98 -7.02
CA GLY A 37 12.62 -1.86 -6.04
C GLY A 37 14.12 -1.66 -5.95
N TYR A 38 14.82 -1.66 -7.09
CA TYR A 38 16.26 -1.44 -7.13
C TYR A 38 16.66 -0.08 -6.53
N ILE A 39 16.00 1.01 -6.93
CA ILE A 39 16.31 2.36 -6.42
C ILE A 39 16.03 2.45 -4.91
N ALA A 40 14.96 1.81 -4.43
CA ALA A 40 14.61 1.82 -3.00
C ALA A 40 15.59 0.99 -2.13
N SER A 41 16.20 -0.05 -2.70
CA SER A 41 17.19 -0.88 -2.00
C SER A 41 18.58 -0.26 -1.88
N VAL A 42 18.89 0.78 -2.66
CA VAL A 42 20.19 1.47 -2.59
C VAL A 42 20.14 2.54 -1.48
N PRO A 43 21.15 2.64 -0.60
CA PRO A 43 21.21 3.65 0.46
C PRO A 43 21.61 5.03 -0.10
N GLU A 44 20.77 5.60 -0.96
CA GLU A 44 20.91 6.96 -1.49
C GLU A 44 19.69 7.81 -1.08
N SER A 45 19.82 9.14 -1.05
CA SER A 45 18.70 10.04 -0.70
C SER A 45 17.39 9.82 -1.48
N VAL A 46 17.45 9.21 -2.68
CA VAL A 46 16.31 8.92 -3.55
C VAL A 46 15.51 7.68 -3.14
N ASN A 47 16.03 6.88 -2.21
CA ASN A 47 15.45 5.60 -1.82
C ASN A 47 14.10 5.74 -1.12
N THR A 48 13.95 6.73 -0.24
CA THR A 48 12.71 7.05 0.46
C THR A 48 11.60 7.46 -0.52
N GLN A 49 11.96 8.22 -1.57
CA GLN A 49 11.03 8.58 -2.63
C GLN A 49 10.61 7.35 -3.46
N ALA A 50 11.56 6.49 -3.84
CA ALA A 50 11.26 5.25 -4.55
C ALA A 50 10.38 4.30 -3.72
N PHE A 51 10.68 4.18 -2.41
CA PHE A 51 9.89 3.40 -1.46
C PHE A 51 8.47 3.96 -1.32
N SER A 52 8.31 5.29 -1.22
CA SER A 52 7.00 5.95 -1.22
C SER A 52 6.19 5.65 -2.49
N HIS A 53 6.83 5.60 -3.65
CA HIS A 53 6.18 5.19 -4.90
C HIS A 53 5.71 3.73 -4.85
N LEU A 54 6.55 2.79 -4.36
CA LEU A 54 6.16 1.39 -4.18
C LEU A 54 4.92 1.26 -3.29
N LEU A 55 4.92 1.92 -2.12
CA LEU A 55 3.78 1.93 -1.22
C LEU A 55 2.54 2.52 -1.89
N THR A 56 2.68 3.64 -2.61
CA THR A 56 1.55 4.28 -3.32
C THR A 56 0.85 3.30 -4.28
N PHE A 57 1.63 2.49 -5.01
CA PHE A 57 1.12 1.52 -5.98
C PHE A 57 0.55 0.25 -5.34
N LEU A 58 0.71 -0.02 -4.04
CA LEU A 58 0.03 -1.15 -3.36
C LEU A 58 -1.51 -1.06 -3.45
N GLY A 59 -2.06 0.12 -3.77
CA GLY A 59 -3.47 0.34 -4.09
C GLY A 59 -3.82 0.20 -5.58
N HIS A 60 -3.00 -0.46 -6.41
CA HIS A 60 -3.23 -0.57 -7.85
C HIS A 60 -4.50 -1.36 -8.20
N ARG A 61 -5.17 -0.99 -9.31
CA ARG A 61 -6.41 -1.65 -9.76
C ARG A 61 -6.27 -3.13 -10.14
N TYR A 62 -5.05 -3.62 -10.33
CA TYR A 62 -4.78 -5.00 -10.72
C TYR A 62 -4.24 -5.81 -9.53
N PRO A 63 -4.95 -6.84 -9.06
CA PRO A 63 -4.53 -7.71 -7.96
C PRO A 63 -3.10 -8.26 -8.09
N LYS A 64 -2.76 -8.81 -9.26
CA LYS A 64 -1.42 -9.38 -9.52
C LYS A 64 -0.28 -8.36 -9.40
N ILE A 65 -0.57 -7.09 -9.66
CA ILE A 65 0.39 -6.00 -9.56
C ILE A 65 0.58 -5.60 -8.09
N ARG A 66 -0.51 -5.52 -7.32
CA ARG A 66 -0.45 -5.28 -5.87
C ARG A 66 0.38 -6.34 -5.15
N LYS A 67 0.18 -7.62 -5.50
CA LYS A 67 1.01 -8.72 -4.97
C LYS A 67 2.49 -8.54 -5.29
N ALA A 68 2.84 -8.31 -6.56
CA ALA A 68 4.23 -8.15 -6.95
C ALA A 68 4.89 -6.93 -6.28
N LEU A 69 4.13 -5.86 -6.05
CA LEU A 69 4.58 -4.72 -5.27
C LEU A 69 4.81 -5.06 -3.81
N ALA A 70 3.91 -5.83 -3.17
CA ALA A 70 4.09 -6.27 -1.80
C ALA A 70 5.32 -7.17 -1.63
N GLU A 71 5.52 -8.12 -2.55
CA GLU A 71 6.73 -8.95 -2.63
C GLU A 71 7.99 -8.07 -2.78
N GLN A 72 7.94 -7.05 -3.64
CA GLN A 72 9.06 -6.13 -3.81
C GLN A 72 9.32 -5.27 -2.56
N VAL A 73 8.27 -4.76 -1.90
CA VAL A 73 8.37 -3.98 -0.66
C VAL A 73 9.00 -4.82 0.45
N TYR A 74 8.61 -6.09 0.57
CA TYR A 74 9.22 -7.03 1.50
C TYR A 74 10.74 -7.16 1.26
N LEU A 75 11.15 -7.37 0.00
CA LEU A 75 12.58 -7.46 -0.34
C LEU A 75 13.35 -6.18 -0.05
N VAL A 76 12.76 -5.02 -0.33
CA VAL A 76 13.37 -3.71 -0.06
C VAL A 76 13.60 -3.52 1.44
N LEU A 77 12.60 -3.85 2.27
CA LEU A 77 12.72 -3.74 3.73
C LEU A 77 13.82 -4.65 4.31
N LEU A 78 14.01 -5.84 3.73
CA LEU A 78 15.11 -6.74 4.13
C LEU A 78 16.49 -6.23 3.69
N GLN A 79 16.56 -5.52 2.56
CA GLN A 79 17.83 -5.01 2.00
C GLN A 79 18.23 -3.66 2.60
N ASN A 80 17.24 -2.83 2.94
CA ASN A 80 17.41 -1.47 3.42
C ASN A 80 16.48 -1.18 4.60
N GLY A 81 16.93 -1.58 5.80
CA GLY A 81 16.19 -1.42 7.04
C GLY A 81 16.06 0.03 7.53
N GLU A 82 16.77 0.99 6.92
CA GLU A 82 16.76 2.41 7.34
C GLU A 82 15.48 3.15 6.90
N LEU A 83 14.66 2.54 6.04
CA LEU A 83 13.42 3.13 5.50
C LEU A 83 12.28 3.21 6.53
N VAL A 84 12.34 2.42 7.60
CA VAL A 84 11.34 2.33 8.66
C VAL A 84 12.08 2.25 9.99
N THR A 85 11.55 2.87 11.04
CA THR A 85 12.15 2.78 12.37
C THR A 85 12.13 1.33 12.90
N GLU A 86 13.17 0.94 13.64
CA GLU A 86 13.35 -0.45 14.09
C GLU A 86 12.17 -0.97 14.92
N ASP A 87 11.54 -0.09 15.72
CA ASP A 87 10.36 -0.39 16.54
C ASP A 87 9.10 -0.73 15.72
N LYS A 88 9.04 -0.32 14.45
CA LYS A 88 7.91 -0.54 13.55
C LYS A 88 8.16 -1.63 12.51
N MET A 89 9.40 -2.06 12.33
CA MET A 89 9.79 -2.99 11.27
C MET A 89 9.01 -4.31 11.32
N GLU A 90 8.90 -4.92 12.51
CA GLU A 90 8.17 -6.19 12.68
C GLU A 90 6.71 -6.07 12.22
N LYS A 91 6.03 -5.00 12.66
CA LYS A 91 4.64 -4.73 12.28
C LYS A 91 4.48 -4.44 10.79
N VAL A 92 5.42 -3.72 10.17
CA VAL A 92 5.40 -3.47 8.73
C VAL A 92 5.54 -4.78 7.95
N LEU A 93 6.45 -5.66 8.35
CA LEU A 93 6.64 -6.96 7.73
C LEU A 93 5.43 -7.88 7.91
N GLU A 94 4.79 -7.86 9.07
CA GLU A 94 3.52 -8.56 9.34
C GLU A 94 2.44 -8.09 8.36
N ILE A 95 2.18 -6.77 8.26
CA ILE A 95 1.18 -6.23 7.34
C ILE A 95 1.49 -6.63 5.90
N ILE A 96 2.73 -6.47 5.45
CA ILE A 96 3.11 -6.79 4.08
C ILE A 96 2.93 -8.27 3.77
N SER A 97 3.25 -9.16 4.70
CA SER A 97 3.23 -10.61 4.49
C SER A 97 1.85 -11.23 4.67
N GLU A 98 1.05 -10.73 5.61
CA GLU A 98 -0.26 -11.32 5.95
C GLU A 98 -1.43 -10.71 5.18
N THR A 99 -1.28 -9.49 4.66
CA THR A 99 -2.34 -8.87 3.86
C THR A 99 -2.55 -9.62 2.54
N CYS A 100 -3.79 -9.97 2.24
CA CYS A 100 -4.16 -10.53 0.94
C CYS A 100 -4.18 -9.43 -0.14
N TRP A 101 -3.02 -9.10 -0.69
CA TRP A 101 -2.87 -8.04 -1.72
C TRP A 101 -3.58 -8.36 -3.05
N GLU A 102 -3.95 -9.62 -3.28
CA GLU A 102 -4.78 -10.01 -4.43
C GLU A 102 -6.30 -9.90 -4.14
N GLY A 103 -6.68 -9.64 -2.88
CA GLY A 103 -8.05 -9.57 -2.40
C GLY A 103 -8.72 -8.22 -2.65
N ASP A 104 -9.47 -7.73 -1.66
CA ASP A 104 -10.23 -6.48 -1.78
C ASP A 104 -9.31 -5.26 -1.98
N ILE A 105 -9.79 -4.30 -2.77
CA ILE A 105 -9.00 -3.10 -3.10
C ILE A 105 -9.07 -2.05 -1.98
N GLU A 106 -10.18 -1.95 -1.25
CA GLU A 106 -10.33 -0.99 -0.15
C GLU A 106 -9.52 -1.45 1.07
N GLU A 107 -9.48 -2.76 1.36
CA GLU A 107 -8.56 -3.32 2.35
C GLU A 107 -7.10 -2.98 2.00
N ALA A 108 -6.66 -3.23 0.76
CA ALA A 108 -5.30 -2.92 0.35
C ALA A 108 -4.98 -1.41 0.45
N LYS A 109 -5.93 -0.53 0.12
CA LYS A 109 -5.77 0.92 0.30
C LYS A 109 -5.65 1.30 1.78
N GLN A 110 -6.40 0.66 2.66
CA GLN A 110 -6.34 0.89 4.11
C GLN A 110 -4.99 0.44 4.67
N ARG A 111 -4.54 -0.77 4.36
CA ARG A 111 -3.23 -1.29 4.79
C ARG A 111 -2.08 -0.43 4.27
N ARG A 112 -2.19 0.03 3.02
CA ARG A 112 -1.24 0.99 2.43
C ARG A 112 -1.15 2.30 3.23
N LEU A 113 -2.27 2.86 3.69
CA LEU A 113 -2.24 4.08 4.49
C LEU A 113 -1.50 3.87 5.82
N GLU A 114 -1.71 2.72 6.45
CA GLU A 114 -1.00 2.34 7.67
C GLU A 114 0.51 2.18 7.43
N LEU A 115 0.91 1.61 6.29
CA LEU A 115 2.32 1.49 5.90
C LEU A 115 2.99 2.84 5.67
N HIS A 116 2.29 3.80 5.06
CA HIS A 116 2.81 5.17 4.88
C HIS A 116 3.06 5.86 6.22
N ASP A 117 2.11 5.76 7.16
CA ASP A 117 2.24 6.32 8.51
C ASP A 117 3.44 5.71 9.25
N MET A 118 3.61 4.39 9.15
CA MET A 118 4.73 3.71 9.80
C MET A 118 6.09 4.07 9.21
N ALA A 119 6.18 4.26 7.89
CA ALA A 119 7.40 4.68 7.22
C ALA A 119 7.79 6.15 7.48
N GLY A 120 6.96 6.93 8.18
CA GLY A 120 7.20 8.36 8.41
C GLY A 120 7.22 9.18 7.11
N LEU A 121 6.72 8.59 6.02
CA LEU A 121 6.59 9.25 4.74
C LEU A 121 5.30 10.04 4.77
N GLU A 122 5.39 11.37 4.92
CA GLU A 122 4.21 12.24 4.78
C GLU A 122 3.49 11.85 3.50
N THR A 123 2.27 11.34 3.65
CA THR A 123 1.41 10.88 2.57
C THR A 123 1.13 12.09 1.69
N GLY A 124 1.97 12.30 0.68
CA GLY A 124 1.92 13.44 -0.21
C GLY A 124 0.49 13.66 -0.66
N LEU A 125 -0.03 14.85 -0.33
CA LEU A 125 -1.35 15.33 -0.69
C LEU A 125 -1.70 14.91 -2.11
N LEU A 126 -2.55 13.89 -2.23
CA LEU A 126 -3.33 13.70 -3.44
C LEU A 126 -4.08 15.02 -3.69
N PRO A 127 -3.96 15.66 -4.87
CA PRO A 127 -4.76 16.82 -5.18
C PRO A 127 -6.23 16.42 -5.06
N LYS A 128 -6.91 16.95 -4.04
CA LYS A 128 -8.37 16.91 -3.97
C LYS A 128 -8.87 17.64 -5.21
N ILE A 129 -9.34 16.89 -6.19
CA ILE A 129 -10.23 17.42 -7.22
C ILE A 129 -11.52 17.77 -6.48
N GLY A 130 -11.70 19.07 -6.24
CA GLY A 130 -12.94 19.62 -5.74
C GLY A 130 -14.04 19.48 -6.79
N ASN A 131 -15.20 19.04 -6.34
CA ASN A 131 -16.55 19.43 -6.75
C ASN A 131 -17.42 18.97 -5.58
N GLY A 132 -17.96 19.85 -4.74
CA GLY A 132 -19.00 20.80 -5.09
C GLY A 132 -20.28 20.31 -4.39
N ALA A 133 -20.67 21.01 -3.33
CA ALA A 133 -21.64 20.61 -2.31
C ALA A 133 -23.08 20.35 -2.81
N SER A 134 -23.82 19.52 -2.06
CA SER A 134 -25.26 19.68 -1.86
C SER A 134 -25.72 19.04 -0.52
N ASN A 135 -25.85 19.91 0.49
CA ASN A 135 -26.80 19.93 1.61
C ASN A 135 -27.91 18.85 1.70
N ARG A 136 -28.04 18.15 2.85
CA ARG A 136 -28.98 18.42 3.99
C ARG A 136 -29.38 17.15 4.78
N ASP A 137 -29.35 17.30 6.11
CA ASP A 137 -30.18 16.74 7.20
C ASP A 137 -30.67 15.29 7.20
N GLY A 138 -30.51 14.63 8.36
CA GLY A 138 -31.39 13.55 8.79
C GLY A 138 -30.80 12.59 9.84
N GLU A 139 -30.99 12.91 11.13
CA GLU A 139 -30.93 11.96 12.25
C GLU A 139 -31.63 10.62 11.95
N LYS A 140 -31.01 9.49 12.33
CA LYS A 140 -31.60 8.41 13.16
C LYS A 140 -30.63 7.24 13.38
N ARG A 141 -30.27 7.01 14.66
CA ARG A 141 -29.96 5.67 15.22
C ARG A 141 -31.18 4.76 15.03
N PRO A 142 -31.03 3.43 14.81
CA PRO A 142 -30.84 2.54 15.96
C PRO A 142 -30.13 1.18 15.72
N THR A 143 -29.89 0.52 16.86
CA THR A 143 -29.77 -0.94 17.13
C THR A 143 -28.52 -1.70 16.72
N ALA A 144 -27.78 -2.13 17.74
CA ALA A 144 -26.73 -3.14 17.69
C ALA A 144 -27.29 -4.47 17.20
N SER A 145 -26.63 -5.06 16.20
CA SER A 145 -26.86 -6.44 15.79
C SER A 145 -26.26 -7.34 16.86
N ASP A 146 -27.10 -8.12 17.53
CA ASP A 146 -26.68 -9.19 18.44
C ASP A 146 -26.14 -10.35 17.60
N GLU A 147 -24.82 -10.43 17.48
CA GLU A 147 -24.08 -11.46 16.72
C GLU A 147 -24.23 -12.88 17.34
N ASN A 148 -24.89 -13.01 18.50
CA ASN A 148 -25.02 -14.30 19.19
C ASN A 148 -26.32 -15.07 18.86
N ALA A 149 -27.20 -14.52 18.03
CA ALA A 149 -28.47 -15.17 17.65
C ALA A 149 -28.27 -16.51 16.89
N SER A 150 -27.12 -16.70 16.24
CA SER A 150 -26.83 -17.90 15.45
C SER A 150 -26.46 -19.14 16.29
N TYR A 151 -26.06 -18.96 17.56
CA TYR A 151 -25.60 -20.05 18.43
C TYR A 151 -26.74 -20.83 19.10
N SER A 152 -27.97 -20.30 19.12
CA SER A 152 -29.13 -20.98 19.71
C SER A 152 -29.51 -22.26 18.96
N SER A 153 -29.06 -22.43 17.72
CA SER A 153 -29.30 -23.63 16.92
C SER A 153 -28.43 -24.84 17.33
N LEU A 154 -27.34 -24.63 18.09
CA LEU A 154 -26.34 -25.67 18.37
C LEU A 154 -26.54 -26.44 19.69
N VAL A 155 -27.51 -26.07 20.53
CA VAL A 155 -27.76 -26.71 21.84
C VAL A 155 -29.05 -27.57 21.84
N GLY A 156 -29.66 -27.80 20.67
CA GLY A 156 -30.91 -28.56 20.55
C GLY A 156 -30.76 -30.07 20.34
N SER A 157 -29.57 -30.56 19.98
CA SER A 157 -29.39 -31.91 19.44
C SER A 157 -28.52 -32.80 20.33
N THR A 158 -28.87 -32.94 21.61
CA THR A 158 -28.43 -34.11 22.40
C THR A 158 -29.48 -34.45 23.46
N ARG A 159 -30.46 -35.25 23.04
CA ARG A 159 -31.17 -36.15 23.93
C ARG A 159 -31.22 -37.51 23.26
N PHE A 160 -30.28 -38.37 23.62
CA PHE A 160 -30.45 -39.82 23.69
C PHE A 160 -29.49 -40.34 24.76
#